data_AF-A0A2N0RMB7-F1
#
_entry.id   AF-A0A2N0RMB7-F1
#
_cell.length_a   1.000
_cell.length_b   1.000
_cell.length_c   1.000
_cell.angle_alpha   90.00
_cell.angle_beta   90.00
_cell.angle_gamma   90.00
#
_symmetry.space_group_name_H-M   'P 1'
#
loop_
_entity.id
_entity.type
_entity.pdbx_description
1 polymer ?
#
loop_
_entity_poly.entity_id
_entity_poly.type
_entity_poly.pdbx_seq_one_letter_code
_entity_poly.pdbx_strand_id
1 'polypeptide(L)'
;MDKYDILLSCLVAMHIFLCPFTKVEESFNLQATHDILEYGISLEALKKYDHFEFPGVVPRTFVGPLVLSGVSLPFIKIMNFIIPNLNKFISQYVASISMTLVSSENYPGGVALQKLHKIQNDYNNAKVHLDAYTAMTGASRFGQIRNDWVYSKNESHLSPSDYIDYTYLLTSTPQDHESYFKVIYTVDGYERLKLKMPKVLVHNWLEFVGIVFLRYDKNAVLWKSWLPVHIITEPKIWIMRRNSKTLESF
;
A
#
# COMPACT_ATOMS: atom_id res chain seq x y z
N MET A 1 30.93 4.08 -2.85
CA MET A 1 29.68 3.37 -3.18
C MET A 1 29.96 2.48 -4.36
N ASP A 2 29.78 1.18 -4.18
CA ASP A 2 29.81 0.24 -5.28
C ASP A 2 28.46 0.26 -6.03
N LYS A 3 28.36 -0.56 -7.09
CA LYS A 3 27.13 -0.66 -7.91
C LYS A 3 25.93 -1.22 -7.13
N TYR A 4 26.15 -2.01 -6.09
CA TYR A 4 25.09 -2.59 -5.26
C TYR A 4 24.58 -1.57 -4.24
N ASP A 5 25.46 -0.74 -3.68
CA ASP A 5 25.09 0.38 -2.81
C ASP A 5 24.19 1.38 -3.55
N ILE A 6 24.54 1.70 -4.81
CA ILE A 6 23.76 2.60 -5.66
C ILE A 6 22.39 1.99 -5.95
N LEU A 7 22.35 0.70 -6.31
CA LEU A 7 21.10 -0.01 -6.58
C LEU A 7 20.18 -0.07 -5.34
N LEU A 8 20.76 -0.41 -4.19
CA LEU A 8 20.04 -0.46 -2.91
C LEU A 8 19.49 0.93 -2.55
N SER A 9 20.31 1.98 -2.70
CA SER A 9 19.88 3.36 -2.45
C SER A 9 18.73 3.79 -3.36
N CYS A 10 18.81 3.46 -4.66
CA CYS A 10 17.72 3.69 -5.61
C CYS A 10 16.44 2.93 -5.22
N LEU A 11 16.56 1.70 -4.74
CA LEU A 11 15.42 0.88 -4.34
C LEU A 11 14.76 1.38 -3.05
N VAL A 12 15.56 1.81 -2.06
CA VAL A 12 15.06 2.47 -0.85
C VAL A 12 14.35 3.77 -1.21
N ALA A 13 14.93 4.60 -2.08
CA ALA A 13 14.30 5.83 -2.55
C ALA A 13 12.99 5.55 -3.30
N MET A 14 12.97 4.52 -4.15
CA MET A 14 11.77 4.08 -4.87
C MET A 14 10.68 3.60 -3.91
N HIS A 15 11.04 2.83 -2.88
CA HIS A 15 10.09 2.36 -1.86
C HIS A 15 9.48 3.53 -1.07
N ILE A 16 10.31 4.50 -0.64
CA ILE A 16 9.84 5.72 0.03
C ILE A 16 8.89 6.51 -0.88
N PHE A 17 9.19 6.60 -2.18
CA PHE A 17 8.38 7.35 -3.13
C PHE A 17 7.05 6.67 -3.45
N LEU A 18 7.04 5.35 -3.62
CA LEU A 18 5.84 4.59 -3.99
C LEU A 18 4.90 4.36 -2.81
N CYS A 19 5.45 4.19 -1.61
CA CYS A 19 4.67 3.97 -0.39
C CYS A 19 5.01 5.02 0.68
N PRO A 20 4.71 6.30 0.46
CA PRO A 20 5.09 7.37 1.38
C PRO A 20 4.34 7.31 2.72
N PHE A 21 3.26 6.51 2.78
CA PHE A 21 2.39 6.37 3.95
C PHE A 21 2.59 5.06 4.72
N THR A 22 3.63 4.28 4.36
CA THR A 22 3.90 2.98 4.97
C THR A 22 4.11 3.13 6.48
N LYS A 23 3.36 2.35 7.27
CA LYS A 23 3.54 2.27 8.71
C LYS A 23 4.34 1.01 9.05
N VAL A 24 5.39 1.16 9.86
CA VAL A 24 6.42 0.15 10.10
C VAL A 24 5.90 -0.99 10.99
N GLU A 25 5.49 -2.11 10.38
CA GLU A 25 5.33 -3.40 11.10
C GLU A 25 5.93 -4.61 10.35
N GLU A 26 6.54 -4.45 9.18
CA GLU A 26 6.81 -5.60 8.29
C GLU A 26 8.23 -6.18 8.32
N SER A 27 9.18 -5.64 9.10
CA SER A 27 10.60 -6.06 9.00
C SER A 27 10.83 -7.55 9.27
N PHE A 28 10.06 -8.14 10.20
CA PHE A 28 10.11 -9.59 10.46
C PHE A 28 9.70 -10.42 9.26
N ASN A 29 8.54 -10.08 8.69
CA ASN A 29 7.89 -10.89 7.68
C ASN A 29 8.75 -10.91 6.42
N LEU A 30 9.42 -9.80 6.12
CA LEU A 30 10.36 -9.69 5.01
C LEU A 30 11.54 -10.66 5.14
N GLN A 31 12.25 -10.63 6.29
CA GLN A 31 13.41 -11.48 6.52
C GLN A 31 13.04 -12.96 6.58
N ALA A 32 11.96 -13.29 7.29
CA ALA A 32 11.48 -14.67 7.37
C ALA A 32 11.02 -15.21 6.00
N THR A 33 10.37 -14.39 5.15
CA THR A 33 9.99 -14.83 3.81
C THR A 33 11.21 -15.06 2.92
N HIS A 34 12.22 -14.19 3.02
CA HIS A 34 13.49 -14.38 2.34
C HIS A 34 14.12 -15.72 2.69
N ASP A 35 14.25 -16.02 3.99
CA ASP A 35 14.95 -17.21 4.46
C ASP A 35 14.24 -18.50 4.04
N ILE A 36 12.91 -18.49 3.99
CA ILE A 36 12.13 -19.64 3.49
C ILE A 36 12.33 -19.83 2.00
N LEU A 37 12.36 -18.75 1.22
CA LEU A 37 12.59 -18.82 -0.22
C LEU A 37 14.00 -19.30 -0.56
N GLU A 38 14.98 -18.92 0.24
CA GLU A 38 16.40 -19.20 -0.03
C GLU A 38 16.84 -20.55 0.51
N TYR A 39 16.53 -20.86 1.77
CA TYR A 39 17.04 -22.05 2.45
C TYR A 39 15.99 -23.17 2.56
N GLY A 40 14.72 -22.86 2.31
CA GLY A 40 13.61 -23.81 2.47
C GLY A 40 13.25 -24.06 3.94
N ILE A 41 12.30 -24.96 4.18
CA ILE A 41 11.66 -25.18 5.50
C ILE A 41 12.22 -26.38 6.29
N SER A 42 13.35 -26.94 5.87
CA SER A 42 13.92 -28.11 6.53
C SER A 42 14.50 -27.74 7.91
N LEU A 43 14.54 -28.71 8.82
CA LEU A 43 15.10 -28.50 10.17
C LEU A 43 16.55 -28.04 10.15
N GLU A 44 17.32 -28.47 9.13
CA GLU A 44 18.71 -28.04 8.93
C GLU A 44 18.82 -26.63 8.32
N ALA A 45 17.80 -26.17 7.58
CA ALA A 45 17.75 -24.82 7.01
C ALA A 45 17.43 -23.76 8.07
N LEU A 46 16.65 -24.10 9.10
CA LEU A 46 16.30 -23.19 10.21
C LEU A 46 17.53 -22.57 10.89
N LYS A 47 18.65 -23.32 10.95
CA LYS A 47 19.92 -22.85 11.53
C LYS A 47 20.56 -21.70 10.75
N LYS A 48 20.10 -21.43 9.53
CA LYS A 48 20.60 -20.39 8.62
C LYS A 48 19.69 -19.16 8.55
N TYR A 49 18.60 -19.15 9.30
CA TYR A 49 17.65 -18.04 9.28
C TYR A 49 18.13 -16.91 10.17
N ASP A 50 17.92 -15.68 9.72
CA ASP A 50 18.32 -14.45 10.40
C ASP A 50 17.75 -14.39 11.83
N HIS A 51 16.53 -14.88 12.03
CA HIS A 51 15.87 -14.88 13.35
C HIS A 51 16.53 -15.78 14.40
N PHE A 52 17.24 -16.83 13.99
CA PHE A 52 17.99 -17.70 14.90
C PHE A 52 19.41 -17.17 15.19
N GLU A 53 19.98 -16.41 14.26
CA GLU A 53 21.28 -15.74 14.43
C GLU A 53 21.14 -14.44 15.24
N PHE A 54 20.01 -13.73 15.10
CA PHE A 54 19.69 -12.45 15.77
C PHE A 54 18.28 -12.44 16.38
N PRO A 55 18.07 -13.05 17.57
CA PRO A 55 16.76 -13.12 18.19
C PRO A 55 16.29 -11.75 18.72
N GLY A 56 15.06 -11.37 18.35
CA GLY A 56 14.41 -10.13 18.83
C GLY A 56 13.69 -10.28 20.17
N VAL A 57 13.34 -9.16 20.81
CA VAL A 57 12.71 -9.10 22.15
C VAL A 57 11.23 -9.54 22.20
N VAL A 58 10.63 -9.89 21.06
CA VAL A 58 9.22 -10.31 20.96
C VAL A 58 9.13 -11.62 20.16
N PRO A 59 8.39 -12.64 20.62
CA PRO A 59 8.15 -13.86 19.85
C PRO A 59 7.26 -13.54 18.64
N ARG A 60 7.69 -13.98 17.45
CA ARG A 60 7.00 -13.69 16.17
C ARG A 60 6.57 -14.99 15.49
N THR A 61 5.47 -14.94 14.73
CA THR A 61 4.86 -16.12 14.09
C THR A 61 5.43 -16.38 12.69
N PHE A 62 5.80 -17.63 12.41
CA PHE A 62 6.39 -18.05 11.14
C PHE A 62 5.37 -18.33 10.03
N VAL A 63 4.07 -18.33 10.36
CA VAL A 63 3.00 -18.75 9.45
C VAL A 63 2.83 -17.79 8.26
N GLY A 64 2.82 -16.48 8.51
CA GLY A 64 2.69 -15.47 7.46
C GLY A 64 3.80 -15.55 6.41
N PRO A 65 5.07 -15.57 6.83
CA PRO A 65 6.21 -15.74 5.93
C PRO A 65 6.18 -17.01 5.08
N LEU A 66 5.73 -18.13 5.66
CA LEU A 66 5.59 -19.42 4.99
C LEU A 66 4.53 -19.42 3.89
N VAL A 67 3.39 -18.78 4.14
CA VAL A 67 2.35 -18.59 3.12
C VAL A 67 2.88 -17.71 1.99
N LEU A 68 3.57 -16.61 2.32
CA LEU A 68 4.09 -15.67 1.33
C LEU A 68 5.17 -16.30 0.43
N SER A 69 6.08 -17.08 1.01
CA SER A 69 7.10 -17.80 0.23
C SER A 69 6.46 -18.85 -0.68
N GLY A 70 5.48 -19.61 -0.19
CA GLY A 70 4.71 -20.57 -0.98
C GLY A 70 4.06 -19.93 -2.21
N VAL A 71 3.44 -18.75 -2.06
CA VAL A 71 2.86 -17.98 -3.16
C VAL A 71 3.92 -17.42 -4.11
N SER A 72 5.10 -17.07 -3.60
CA SER A 72 6.19 -16.48 -4.39
C SER A 72 7.00 -17.50 -5.21
N LEU A 73 7.09 -18.76 -4.76
CA LEU A 73 7.81 -19.85 -5.45
C LEU A 73 7.42 -20.06 -6.93
N PRO A 74 6.13 -20.16 -7.31
CA PRO A 74 5.77 -20.32 -8.72
C PRO A 74 6.23 -19.13 -9.58
N PHE A 75 6.15 -17.91 -9.05
CA PHE A 75 6.63 -16.71 -9.74
C PHE A 75 8.14 -16.76 -9.96
N ILE A 76 8.93 -17.10 -8.93
CA ILE A 76 10.39 -17.22 -9.04
C ILE A 76 10.78 -18.32 -10.02
N LYS A 77 10.10 -19.48 -10.00
CA LYS A 77 10.37 -20.58 -10.95
C LYS A 77 10.06 -20.17 -12.39
N ILE A 78 8.95 -19.45 -12.62
CA ILE A 78 8.61 -18.91 -13.95
C ILE A 78 9.68 -17.90 -14.40
N MET A 79 10.13 -17.01 -13.51
CA MET A 79 11.21 -16.05 -13.82
C MET A 79 12.53 -16.72 -14.14
N ASN A 80 12.95 -17.73 -13.37
CA ASN A 80 14.17 -18.50 -13.66
C ASN A 80 14.07 -19.33 -14.95
N PHE A 81 12.86 -19.78 -15.31
CA PHE A 81 12.62 -20.45 -16.59
C PHE A 81 12.75 -19.49 -17.78
N ILE A 82 12.23 -18.26 -17.65
CA ILE A 82 12.24 -17.25 -18.72
C ILE A 82 13.62 -16.59 -18.86
N ILE A 83 14.30 -16.33 -17.74
CA ILE A 83 15.65 -15.77 -17.70
C ILE A 83 16.57 -16.78 -16.99
N PRO A 84 17.12 -17.76 -17.73
CA PRO A 84 18.06 -18.71 -17.18
C PRO A 84 19.27 -17.99 -16.57
N ASN A 85 19.70 -18.40 -15.38
CA ASN A 85 20.78 -17.78 -14.61
C ASN A 85 20.49 -16.35 -14.11
N LEU A 86 19.21 -15.98 -13.95
CA LEU A 86 18.86 -14.75 -13.23
C LEU A 86 19.47 -14.78 -11.83
N ASN A 87 20.29 -13.78 -11.51
CA ASN A 87 20.94 -13.67 -10.22
C ASN A 87 19.86 -13.60 -9.12
N LYS A 88 19.98 -14.44 -8.09
CA LYS A 88 19.06 -14.49 -6.94
C LYS A 88 18.78 -13.11 -6.34
N PHE A 89 19.79 -12.23 -6.28
CA PHE A 89 19.63 -10.85 -5.83
C PHE A 89 18.64 -10.06 -6.71
N ILE A 90 18.72 -10.21 -8.04
CA ILE A 90 17.81 -9.54 -8.98
C ILE A 90 16.39 -10.08 -8.82
N SER A 91 16.22 -11.39 -8.63
CA SER A 91 14.92 -12.01 -8.38
C SER A 91 14.25 -11.49 -7.10
N GLN A 92 15.02 -11.29 -6.04
CA GLN A 92 14.53 -10.70 -4.79
C GLN A 92 14.10 -9.25 -5.00
N TYR A 93 14.91 -8.43 -5.67
CA TYR A 93 14.54 -7.03 -5.94
C TYR A 93 13.27 -6.93 -6.80
N VAL A 94 13.14 -7.78 -7.82
CA VAL A 94 11.93 -7.88 -8.65
C VAL A 94 10.71 -8.24 -7.80
N ALA A 95 10.83 -9.22 -6.90
CA ALA A 95 9.75 -9.61 -5.99
C ALA A 95 9.39 -8.48 -5.01
N SER A 96 10.39 -7.82 -4.41
CA SER A 96 10.20 -6.70 -3.49
C SER A 96 9.55 -5.49 -4.14
N ILE A 97 9.96 -5.12 -5.37
CA ILE A 97 9.32 -4.04 -6.14
C ILE A 97 7.87 -4.41 -6.46
N SER A 98 7.63 -5.64 -6.90
CA SER A 98 6.29 -6.15 -7.20
C SER A 98 5.37 -6.05 -5.97
N MET A 99 5.84 -6.52 -4.82
CA MET A 99 5.10 -6.45 -3.56
C MET A 99 4.90 -5.01 -3.08
N THR A 100 5.90 -4.15 -3.23
CA THR A 100 5.80 -2.72 -2.90
C THR A 100 4.69 -2.05 -3.72
N LEU A 101 4.63 -2.32 -5.03
CA LEU A 101 3.59 -1.79 -5.92
C LEU A 101 2.18 -2.29 -5.58
N VAL A 102 2.05 -3.54 -5.11
CA VAL A 102 0.75 -4.04 -4.63
C VAL A 102 0.41 -3.39 -3.28
N SER A 103 1.39 -3.27 -2.39
CA SER A 103 1.21 -2.74 -1.03
C SER A 103 0.92 -1.25 -1.00
N SER A 104 1.38 -0.47 -2.00
CA SER A 104 1.08 0.97 -2.08
C SER A 104 -0.43 1.26 -2.11
N GLU A 105 -1.24 0.32 -2.61
CA GLU A 105 -2.71 0.44 -2.68
C GLU A 105 -3.40 0.22 -1.31
N ASN A 106 -2.67 -0.23 -0.28
CA ASN A 106 -3.20 -0.44 1.08
C ASN A 106 -3.28 0.85 1.92
N TYR A 107 -2.93 2.00 1.36
CA TYR A 107 -2.88 3.28 2.09
C TYR A 107 -3.90 4.34 1.63
N PRO A 108 -5.20 3.98 1.44
CA PRO A 108 -6.21 4.93 0.98
C PRO A 108 -6.45 6.08 1.97
N GLY A 109 -6.23 5.90 3.27
CA GLY A 109 -6.39 6.96 4.27
C GLY A 109 -5.37 8.10 4.10
N GLY A 110 -4.11 7.76 3.83
CA GLY A 110 -3.07 8.75 3.51
C GLY A 110 -3.41 9.53 2.22
N VAL A 111 -3.86 8.82 1.19
CA VAL A 111 -4.31 9.39 -0.07
C VAL A 111 -5.54 10.29 0.13
N ALA A 112 -6.50 9.89 0.96
CA ALA A 112 -7.70 10.67 1.27
C ALA A 112 -7.38 11.97 1.98
N LEU A 113 -6.46 11.95 2.96
CA LEU A 113 -6.01 13.16 3.64
C LEU A 113 -5.34 14.13 2.65
N GLN A 114 -4.41 13.64 1.83
CA GLN A 114 -3.76 14.46 0.80
C GLN A 114 -4.78 15.02 -0.21
N LYS A 115 -5.74 14.20 -0.62
CA LYS A 115 -6.78 14.59 -1.56
C LYS A 115 -7.65 15.69 -0.97
N LEU A 116 -8.07 15.57 0.30
CA LEU A 116 -8.88 16.57 1.01
C LEU A 116 -8.20 17.95 0.97
N HIS A 117 -6.90 18.02 1.31
CA HIS A 117 -6.15 19.29 1.25
C HIS A 117 -6.11 19.87 -0.16
N LYS A 118 -6.03 19.02 -1.19
CA LYS A 118 -6.03 19.47 -2.59
C LYS A 118 -7.39 19.99 -3.03
N ILE A 119 -8.49 19.35 -2.63
CA ILE A 119 -9.84 19.72 -3.09
C ILE A 119 -10.48 20.84 -2.25
N GLN A 120 -9.99 21.11 -1.04
CA GLN A 120 -10.49 22.18 -0.16
C GLN A 120 -9.36 23.13 0.27
N ASN A 121 -8.37 23.35 -0.59
CA ASN A 121 -7.19 24.19 -0.34
C ASN A 121 -7.54 25.62 0.10
N ASP A 122 -8.66 26.18 -0.38
CA ASP A 122 -9.11 27.54 -0.11
C ASP A 122 -9.92 27.66 1.19
N TYR A 123 -10.22 26.54 1.86
CA TYR A 123 -10.99 26.54 3.11
C TYR A 123 -10.10 26.87 4.30
N ASN A 124 -10.49 27.89 5.07
CA ASN A 124 -9.76 28.30 6.27
C ASN A 124 -10.39 27.70 7.53
N ASN A 125 -9.55 27.33 8.51
CA ASN A 125 -9.99 26.90 9.84
C ASN A 125 -10.94 25.68 9.83
N ALA A 126 -10.61 24.63 9.07
CA ALA A 126 -11.42 23.41 9.04
C ALA A 126 -11.16 22.52 10.26
N LYS A 127 -12.22 21.85 10.74
CA LYS A 127 -12.11 20.73 11.69
C LYS A 127 -12.35 19.42 10.94
N VAL A 128 -11.35 18.55 10.89
CA VAL A 128 -11.38 17.29 10.14
C VAL A 128 -11.40 16.12 11.12
N HIS A 129 -12.39 15.25 10.99
CA HIS A 129 -12.39 13.97 11.69
C HIS A 129 -11.76 12.87 10.82
N LEU A 130 -10.96 12.03 11.44
CA LEU A 130 -10.35 10.83 10.84
C LEU A 130 -10.84 9.63 11.63
N ASP A 131 -11.58 8.72 11.00
CA ASP A 131 -11.97 7.48 11.65
C ASP A 131 -10.76 6.53 11.86
N ALA A 132 -11.00 5.44 12.60
CA ALA A 132 -9.94 4.48 12.91
C ALA A 132 -9.31 3.88 11.66
N TYR A 133 -10.13 3.50 10.68
CA TYR A 133 -9.68 2.88 9.44
C TYR A 133 -8.83 3.84 8.58
N THR A 134 -9.23 5.11 8.49
CA THR A 134 -8.48 6.18 7.82
C THR A 134 -7.08 6.34 8.43
N ALA A 135 -6.99 6.35 9.76
CA ALA A 135 -5.70 6.48 10.45
C ALA A 135 -4.81 5.23 10.28
N MET A 136 -5.41 4.03 10.31
CA MET A 136 -4.69 2.77 10.10
C MET A 136 -4.13 2.65 8.67
N THR A 137 -4.82 3.24 7.69
CA THR A 137 -4.45 3.21 6.27
C THR A 137 -3.67 4.45 5.82
N GLY A 138 -2.87 5.04 6.71
CA GLY A 138 -1.83 6.00 6.35
C GLY A 138 -2.14 7.48 6.63
N ALA A 139 -3.34 7.84 7.10
CA ALA A 139 -3.58 9.20 7.57
C ALA A 139 -2.86 9.43 8.91
N SER A 140 -1.84 10.28 8.90
CA SER A 140 -1.01 10.54 10.08
C SER A 140 -0.74 12.04 10.25
N ARG A 141 -0.14 12.42 11.40
CA ARG A 141 0.27 13.80 11.65
C ARG A 141 1.27 14.32 10.64
N PHE A 142 2.11 13.47 10.06
CA PHE A 142 3.05 13.87 9.01
C PHE A 142 2.34 14.32 7.73
N GLY A 143 1.12 13.85 7.48
CA GLY A 143 0.30 14.28 6.35
C GLY A 143 -0.51 15.56 6.61
N GLN A 144 -0.50 16.11 7.83
CA GLN A 144 -1.27 17.30 8.20
C GLN A 144 -0.52 18.57 7.79
N ILE A 145 -0.68 18.99 6.53
CA ILE A 145 0.09 20.10 5.94
C ILE A 145 -0.52 21.49 6.20
N ARG A 146 -1.74 21.58 6.77
CA ARG A 146 -2.44 22.84 7.07
C ARG A 146 -2.37 23.13 8.57
N ASN A 147 -1.67 24.19 8.95
CA ASN A 147 -1.53 24.61 10.35
C ASN A 147 -2.78 25.28 10.92
N ASP A 148 -3.65 25.80 10.07
CA ASP A 148 -4.93 26.41 10.44
C ASP A 148 -6.04 25.37 10.61
N TRP A 149 -5.82 24.10 10.27
CA TRP A 149 -6.82 23.05 10.40
C TRP A 149 -6.62 22.24 11.68
N VAL A 150 -7.73 21.74 12.24
CA VAL A 150 -7.73 20.87 13.41
C VAL A 150 -8.10 19.45 12.99
N TYR A 151 -7.22 18.49 13.25
CA TYR A 151 -7.44 17.08 12.92
C TYR A 151 -7.72 16.28 14.19
N SER A 152 -8.81 15.52 14.19
CA SER A 152 -9.26 14.74 15.35
C SER A 152 -9.52 13.30 14.96
N LYS A 153 -8.94 12.37 15.73
CA LYS A 153 -9.28 10.94 15.70
C LYS A 153 -10.03 10.58 16.99
N ASN A 154 -11.02 11.38 17.36
CA ASN A 154 -11.81 11.10 18.55
C ASN A 154 -12.70 9.88 18.32
N GLU A 155 -12.26 8.72 18.80
CA GLU A 155 -12.96 7.45 18.69
C GLU A 155 -14.09 7.29 19.71
N SER A 156 -14.31 8.26 20.60
CA SER A 156 -15.37 8.21 21.61
C SER A 156 -16.75 8.63 21.09
N HIS A 157 -16.87 9.11 19.84
CA HIS A 157 -18.16 9.44 19.25
C HIS A 157 -18.96 8.16 18.98
N LEU A 158 -20.24 8.17 19.34
CA LEU A 158 -21.14 7.01 19.22
C LEU A 158 -22.33 7.28 18.31
N SER A 159 -22.69 8.55 18.12
CA SER A 159 -23.86 8.98 17.37
C SER A 159 -23.51 9.96 16.25
N PRO A 160 -24.31 10.03 15.17
CA PRO A 160 -24.05 10.98 14.07
C PRO A 160 -24.02 12.45 14.50
N SER A 161 -24.74 12.82 15.58
CA SER A 161 -24.75 14.17 16.14
C SER A 161 -23.41 14.59 16.76
N ASP A 162 -22.62 13.64 17.25
CA ASP A 162 -21.31 13.92 17.85
C ASP A 162 -20.32 14.48 16.82
N TYR A 163 -20.63 14.29 15.53
CA TYR A 163 -19.80 14.74 14.43
C TYR A 163 -20.16 16.14 13.90
N ILE A 164 -21.22 16.78 14.40
CA ILE A 164 -21.75 18.04 13.85
C ILE A 164 -20.70 19.16 13.88
N ASP A 165 -19.81 19.17 14.87
CA ASP A 165 -18.76 20.18 15.00
C ASP A 165 -17.65 20.08 13.93
N TYR A 166 -17.59 18.97 13.20
CA TYR A 166 -16.58 18.78 12.15
C TYR A 166 -17.02 19.39 10.82
N THR A 167 -16.07 19.98 10.12
CA THR A 167 -16.25 20.49 8.76
C THR A 167 -16.19 19.37 7.74
N TYR A 168 -15.24 18.45 7.92
CA TYR A 168 -15.00 17.32 7.03
C TYR A 168 -14.85 16.03 7.82
N LEU A 169 -15.30 14.93 7.22
CA LEU A 169 -15.07 13.57 7.71
C LEU A 169 -14.30 12.79 6.66
N LEU A 170 -13.27 12.06 7.08
CA LEU A 170 -12.72 10.92 6.35
C LEU A 170 -13.18 9.66 7.09
N THR A 171 -14.03 8.88 6.42
CA THR A 171 -14.72 7.74 7.03
C THR A 171 -14.80 6.56 6.07
N SER A 172 -14.76 5.35 6.60
CA SER A 172 -15.09 4.11 5.89
C SER A 172 -16.59 3.74 5.98
N THR A 173 -17.38 4.47 6.77
CA THR A 173 -18.82 4.23 6.96
C THR A 173 -19.67 5.48 6.61
N PRO A 174 -19.67 5.92 5.34
CA PRO A 174 -20.37 7.14 4.93
C PRO A 174 -21.87 7.14 5.25
N GLN A 175 -22.51 5.97 5.23
CA GLN A 175 -23.94 5.78 5.51
C GLN A 175 -24.34 6.28 6.90
N ASP A 176 -23.43 6.25 7.87
CA ASP A 176 -23.71 6.67 9.25
C ASP A 176 -23.80 8.19 9.38
N HIS A 177 -23.38 8.94 8.35
CA HIS A 177 -23.20 10.39 8.41
C HIS A 177 -24.06 11.17 7.41
N GLU A 178 -24.87 10.50 6.57
CA GLU A 178 -25.63 11.13 5.49
C GLU A 178 -26.61 12.22 5.95
N SER A 179 -27.10 12.11 7.19
CA SER A 179 -27.99 13.11 7.81
C SER A 179 -27.37 14.52 7.87
N TYR A 180 -26.06 14.61 8.12
CA TYR A 180 -25.36 15.89 8.34
C TYR A 180 -24.25 16.16 7.33
N PHE A 181 -23.82 15.15 6.59
CA PHE A 181 -22.68 15.22 5.69
C PHE A 181 -23.03 14.70 4.30
N LYS A 182 -22.40 15.28 3.28
CA LYS A 182 -22.45 14.80 1.89
C LYS A 182 -21.09 14.32 1.44
N VAL A 183 -21.06 13.22 0.71
CA VAL A 183 -19.84 12.74 0.05
C VAL A 183 -19.42 13.76 -1.02
N ILE A 184 -18.15 14.17 -0.98
CA ILE A 184 -17.54 15.06 -1.98
C ILE A 184 -16.48 14.35 -2.82
N TYR A 185 -15.89 13.26 -2.31
CA TYR A 185 -14.94 12.44 -3.05
C TYR A 185 -14.84 11.04 -2.44
N THR A 186 -14.44 10.06 -3.24
CA THR A 186 -14.22 8.67 -2.81
C THR A 186 -12.81 8.24 -3.19
N VAL A 187 -12.10 7.62 -2.25
CA VAL A 187 -10.77 7.06 -2.46
C VAL A 187 -10.86 5.54 -2.45
N ASP A 188 -10.41 4.96 -3.55
CA ASP A 188 -10.30 3.52 -3.70
C ASP A 188 -9.04 3.02 -2.99
N GLY A 189 -9.10 1.80 -2.48
CA GLY A 189 -7.95 1.08 -1.91
C GLY A 189 -7.98 -0.39 -2.28
N TYR A 190 -6.93 -1.10 -1.92
CA TYR A 190 -6.79 -2.53 -2.19
C TYR A 190 -7.98 -3.34 -1.64
N GLU A 191 -8.47 -4.28 -2.46
CA GLU A 191 -9.49 -5.25 -2.08
C GLU A 191 -8.97 -6.69 -2.22
N ARG A 192 -8.52 -7.07 -3.42
CA ARG A 192 -8.05 -8.44 -3.69
C ARG A 192 -7.14 -8.53 -4.91
N LEU A 193 -6.42 -9.64 -4.99
CA LEU A 193 -5.69 -10.05 -6.19
C LEU A 193 -6.49 -11.08 -7.00
N LYS A 194 -6.46 -10.96 -8.32
CA LYS A 194 -7.00 -11.96 -9.25
C LYS A 194 -5.92 -12.41 -10.23
N LEU A 195 -5.66 -13.71 -10.31
CA LEU A 195 -4.69 -14.26 -11.26
C LEU A 195 -5.10 -13.95 -12.70
N LYS A 196 -4.12 -13.54 -13.51
CA LYS A 196 -4.28 -13.38 -14.95
C LYS A 196 -4.32 -14.76 -15.61
N MET A 197 -5.09 -14.87 -16.68
CA MET A 197 -5.03 -16.06 -17.54
C MET A 197 -3.64 -16.17 -18.19
N PRO A 198 -3.07 -17.38 -18.34
CA PRO A 198 -1.72 -17.56 -18.89
C PRO A 198 -1.50 -16.87 -20.25
N LYS A 199 -2.51 -16.90 -21.13
CA LYS A 199 -2.46 -16.24 -22.45
C LYS A 199 -2.29 -14.71 -22.35
N VAL A 200 -2.99 -14.08 -21.41
CA VAL A 200 -2.90 -12.63 -21.15
C VAL A 200 -1.54 -12.29 -20.57
N LEU A 201 -1.01 -13.16 -19.71
CA LEU A 201 0.31 -12.98 -19.11
C LEU A 201 1.41 -13.00 -20.17
N VAL A 202 1.38 -13.98 -21.08
CA VAL A 202 2.32 -14.06 -22.21
C VAL A 202 2.19 -12.83 -23.12
N HIS A 203 0.98 -12.41 -23.45
CA HIS A 203 0.75 -11.22 -24.29
C HIS A 203 1.31 -9.94 -23.67
N ASN A 204 0.96 -9.65 -22.41
CA ASN A 204 1.46 -8.47 -21.70
C ASN A 204 2.98 -8.48 -21.56
N TRP A 205 3.58 -9.67 -21.43
CA TRP A 205 5.03 -9.84 -21.37
C TRP A 205 5.71 -9.55 -22.72
N LEU A 206 5.15 -10.03 -23.83
CA LEU A 206 5.64 -9.69 -25.16
C LEU A 206 5.55 -8.19 -25.43
N GLU A 207 4.46 -7.56 -24.99
CA GLU A 207 4.31 -6.11 -25.01
C GLU A 207 5.37 -5.42 -24.17
N PHE A 208 5.59 -5.85 -22.92
CA PHE A 208 6.61 -5.29 -22.03
C PHE A 208 8.01 -5.40 -22.63
N VAL A 209 8.40 -6.58 -23.13
CA VAL A 209 9.70 -6.78 -23.80
C VAL A 209 9.80 -5.88 -25.04
N GLY A 210 8.72 -5.79 -25.81
CA GLY A 210 8.62 -4.87 -26.94
C GLY A 210 8.84 -3.41 -26.53
N ILE A 211 8.22 -2.95 -25.45
CA ILE A 211 8.33 -1.56 -25.01
C ILE A 211 9.71 -1.26 -24.43
N VAL A 212 10.25 -2.17 -23.62
CA VAL A 212 11.54 -1.97 -22.94
C VAL A 212 12.73 -2.11 -23.89
N PHE A 213 12.68 -3.05 -24.83
CA PHE A 213 13.84 -3.39 -25.68
C PHE A 213 13.68 -2.99 -27.15
N LEU A 214 12.47 -2.74 -27.67
CA LEU A 214 12.22 -2.50 -29.10
C LEU A 214 11.55 -1.15 -29.42
N ARG A 215 10.70 -0.61 -28.54
CA ARG A 215 9.95 0.64 -28.70
C ARG A 215 9.73 1.34 -27.37
N TYR A 216 10.60 2.28 -27.02
CA TYR A 216 10.39 3.11 -25.84
C TYR A 216 9.10 3.94 -25.95
N ASP A 217 8.09 3.60 -25.15
CA ASP A 217 6.84 4.36 -25.01
C ASP A 217 6.76 4.96 -23.60
N LYS A 218 6.84 6.29 -23.54
CA LYS A 218 6.80 7.09 -22.31
C LYS A 218 5.46 7.04 -21.56
N ASN A 219 4.37 6.63 -22.22
CA ASN A 219 3.04 6.57 -21.62
C ASN A 219 2.64 5.14 -21.18
N ALA A 220 3.49 4.15 -21.46
CA ALA A 220 3.22 2.78 -21.08
C ALA A 220 3.27 2.60 -19.55
N VAL A 221 2.17 2.12 -18.96
CA VAL A 221 2.10 1.76 -17.55
C VAL A 221 2.71 0.38 -17.35
N LEU A 222 4.04 0.31 -17.52
CA LEU A 222 4.84 -0.94 -17.57
C LEU A 222 4.62 -1.88 -16.38
N TRP A 223 4.38 -1.32 -15.20
CA TRP A 223 4.22 -2.09 -13.98
C TRP A 223 2.90 -2.89 -13.92
N LYS A 224 1.86 -2.49 -14.68
CA LYS A 224 0.62 -3.28 -14.78
C LYS A 224 0.77 -4.50 -15.69
N SER A 225 1.72 -4.49 -16.63
CA SER A 225 1.87 -5.52 -17.66
C SER A 225 2.57 -6.78 -17.15
N TRP A 226 3.66 -6.63 -16.38
CA TRP A 226 4.49 -7.76 -15.97
C TRP A 226 3.97 -8.58 -14.77
N LEU A 227 3.13 -7.99 -13.89
CA LEU A 227 2.58 -8.70 -12.74
C LEU A 227 1.62 -9.82 -13.19
N PRO A 228 1.71 -11.04 -12.62
CA PRO A 228 0.85 -12.17 -12.95
C PRO A 228 -0.59 -12.02 -12.43
N VAL A 229 -0.87 -10.93 -11.73
CA VAL A 229 -2.13 -10.65 -11.03
C VAL A 229 -2.72 -9.32 -11.48
N HIS A 230 -4.04 -9.22 -11.44
CA HIS A 230 -4.76 -7.97 -11.42
C HIS A 230 -4.95 -7.54 -9.97
N ILE A 231 -4.57 -6.29 -9.66
CA ILE A 231 -4.92 -5.63 -8.41
C ILE A 231 -6.31 -5.06 -8.60
N ILE A 232 -7.25 -5.51 -7.77
CA ILE A 232 -8.63 -4.99 -7.74
C ILE A 232 -8.71 -4.02 -6.58
N THR A 233 -9.14 -2.80 -6.87
CA THR A 233 -9.40 -1.74 -5.89
C THR A 233 -10.89 -1.44 -5.83
N GLU A 234 -11.37 -1.08 -4.65
CA GLU A 234 -12.76 -0.68 -4.40
C GLU A 234 -12.79 0.54 -3.47
N PRO A 235 -13.90 1.31 -3.43
CA PRO A 235 -14.08 2.41 -2.47
C PRO A 235 -13.79 2.00 -1.02
N LYS A 236 -12.87 2.71 -0.36
CA LYS A 236 -12.49 2.44 1.05
C LYS A 236 -12.66 3.62 1.98
N ILE A 237 -12.43 4.83 1.48
CA ILE A 237 -12.53 6.07 2.28
C ILE A 237 -13.39 7.07 1.52
N TRP A 238 -14.38 7.63 2.20
CA TRP A 238 -15.22 8.70 1.70
C TRP A 238 -14.80 10.00 2.36
N ILE A 239 -14.53 11.00 1.53
CA ILE A 239 -14.34 12.38 1.96
C ILE A 239 -15.72 13.01 1.98
N MET A 240 -16.19 13.38 3.16
CA MET A 240 -17.49 14.00 3.35
C MET A 240 -17.36 15.43 3.86
N ARG A 241 -18.27 16.31 3.44
CA ARG A 241 -18.37 17.70 3.87
C ARG A 241 -19.69 17.93 4.58
N ARG A 242 -19.67 18.67 5.69
CA ARG A 242 -20.88 19.06 6.41
C ARG A 242 -21.85 19.81 5.49
N ASN A 243 -23.13 19.47 5.57
CA ASN A 243 -24.19 20.14 4.83
C ASN A 243 -24.30 21.61 5.27
N SER A 244 -24.48 22.52 4.31
CA SER A 244 -24.62 23.96 4.60
C SER A 244 -26.03 24.34 5.03
N LYS A 245 -27.05 23.50 4.82
CA LYS A 245 -28.45 23.78 5.20
C LYS A 245 -28.73 23.68 6.71
N THR A 246 -27.82 23.10 7.47
CA THR A 246 -27.88 23.04 8.94
C THR A 246 -27.18 24.21 9.63
N LEU A 247 -26.74 25.22 8.87
CA LEU A 247 -26.18 26.48 9.41
C LEU A 247 -27.23 27.41 10.01
N GLU A 248 -28.53 27.20 9.77
CA GLU A 248 -29.61 28.13 10.16
C GLU A 248 -30.49 27.64 11.32
N SER A 249 -30.21 26.48 11.94
CA SER A 249 -31.09 25.90 12.97
C SER A 249 -30.50 25.86 14.38
N PHE A 250 -29.44 26.63 14.67
CA PHE A 250 -28.94 26.84 16.03
C PHE A 250 -28.46 28.28 16.21
#